data_AF-A0A850CE34-F1
#
_entry.id   AF-A0A850CE34-F1
#
_cell.length_a   1.000
_cell.length_b   1.000
_cell.length_c   1.000
_cell.angle_alpha   90.00
_cell.angle_beta   90.00
_cell.angle_gamma   90.00
#
_symmetry.space_group_name_H-M   'P 1'
#
loop_
_entity.id
_entity.type
_entity.pdbx_description
1 polymer ?
#
loop_
_entity_poly.entity_id
_entity_poly.type
_entity_poly.pdbx_seq_one_letter_code
_entity_poly.pdbx_strand_id
1 'polypeptide(L)'
;MTLEAPVPIDRRKLLAAGAGGAVLLGTPGISYAASRPLLTHGVQSGDVTERGAVLWTRADRGSRMRVELATRPDFKHARELRGPALTADSDFTGKLRLSGLRPGQTYHYRVRAEGERASDALEGSFTTASDECRDITFQWSGDLAGQGWGINPEFGGYRIFQAMADSEPDFFLCSGDFVYSDGPLVETVALPDGTTWRNTVVEEKSKVAETLDEYRGQFKYNLLDENLRAYLARVPMVNQWDDHEVTNNWYPGEILDLPQYTEKNVDVLAARARQAFAEYTPGGFDAEGRIYRKISYGPLLDLFVLDMRTYKSANPDADGPTGQILGERQLAWLKRELRRSDATWKAIAADLPIGLLVGDGAGAWEGIAEGTGGAPMGRETEIADLLSYCKR
;
A
#
# COMPACT_ATOMS: atom_id res chain seq x y z
N MET A 1 -7.58 -96.42 12.10
CA MET A 1 -8.74 -97.11 12.71
C MET A 1 -9.79 -96.05 12.99
N THR A 2 -10.96 -96.24 12.38
CA THR A 2 -12.30 -95.69 12.68
C THR A 2 -12.43 -94.84 13.94
N LEU A 3 -12.85 -93.56 13.80
CA LEU A 3 -14.24 -93.08 13.92
C LEU A 3 -14.83 -93.25 15.33
N GLU A 4 -15.20 -92.14 15.98
CA GLU A 4 -16.61 -91.85 16.30
C GLU A 4 -16.81 -90.43 16.86
N ALA A 5 -18.01 -89.92 16.60
CA ALA A 5 -18.61 -88.63 17.01
C ALA A 5 -19.90 -88.96 17.81
N PRO A 6 -20.83 -88.03 18.11
CA PRO A 6 -20.77 -86.68 18.73
C PRO A 6 -21.82 -86.52 19.88
N VAL A 7 -21.90 -85.34 20.53
CA VAL A 7 -23.12 -84.85 21.23
C VAL A 7 -23.33 -83.35 20.92
N PRO A 8 -24.58 -82.86 20.69
CA PRO A 8 -24.85 -81.58 20.01
C PRO A 8 -25.21 -80.44 20.97
N ILE A 9 -25.00 -79.18 20.55
CA ILE A 9 -25.55 -78.00 21.23
C ILE A 9 -26.17 -76.99 20.24
N ASP A 10 -27.48 -76.86 20.41
CA ASP A 10 -28.46 -75.78 20.21
C ASP A 10 -28.21 -74.61 19.23
N ARG A 11 -29.10 -74.51 18.22
CA ARG A 11 -29.17 -73.47 17.19
C ARG A 11 -30.17 -72.37 17.57
N ARG A 12 -30.00 -71.62 18.67
CA ARG A 12 -30.88 -70.44 18.91
C ARG A 12 -30.44 -69.40 19.94
N LYS A 13 -29.13 -69.25 20.20
CA LYS A 13 -28.59 -68.05 20.85
C LYS A 13 -27.39 -67.55 20.03
N LEU A 14 -27.68 -66.82 18.97
CA LEU A 14 -27.74 -65.35 18.95
C LEU A 14 -26.38 -64.70 19.22
N LEU A 15 -25.77 -64.26 18.11
CA LEU A 15 -25.29 -62.88 17.94
C LEU A 15 -24.39 -62.34 19.05
N ALA A 16 -23.16 -62.83 19.08
CA ALA A 16 -22.02 -62.03 19.52
C ALA A 16 -20.74 -62.60 18.88
N ALA A 17 -19.94 -61.72 18.29
CA ALA A 17 -18.63 -61.99 17.68
C ALA A 17 -18.64 -62.72 16.33
N GLY A 18 -18.73 -61.94 15.24
CA GLY A 18 -18.46 -62.44 13.90
C GLY A 18 -18.66 -61.44 12.79
N ALA A 19 -17.74 -60.48 12.65
CA ALA A 19 -17.32 -59.93 11.36
C ALA A 19 -16.06 -59.08 11.57
N GLY A 20 -14.91 -59.59 11.13
CA GLY A 20 -13.70 -58.79 10.97
C GLY A 20 -13.98 -57.68 9.95
N GLY A 21 -14.13 -56.46 10.45
CA GLY A 21 -14.07 -55.25 9.64
C GLY A 21 -12.63 -54.80 9.55
N ALA A 22 -12.11 -54.66 8.34
CA ALA A 22 -10.81 -54.05 8.09
C ALA A 22 -10.72 -52.71 8.84
N VAL A 23 -9.80 -52.61 9.79
CA VAL A 23 -9.37 -51.31 10.31
C VAL A 23 -8.61 -50.65 9.18
N LEU A 24 -9.30 -49.83 8.40
CA LEU A 24 -8.67 -48.75 7.66
C LEU A 24 -8.00 -47.87 8.72
N LEU A 25 -6.71 -48.11 8.96
CA LEU A 25 -5.83 -47.12 9.57
C LEU A 25 -5.88 -45.92 8.64
N GLY A 26 -6.79 -44.99 8.93
CA GLY A 26 -6.76 -43.67 8.33
C GLY A 26 -5.41 -43.08 8.67
N THR A 27 -4.49 -43.09 7.71
CA THR A 27 -3.32 -42.22 7.75
C THR A 27 -3.82 -40.83 8.09
N PRO A 28 -3.27 -40.14 9.11
CA PRO A 28 -3.63 -38.76 9.34
C PRO A 28 -3.36 -38.05 8.01
N GLY A 29 -4.44 -37.56 7.37
CA GLY A 29 -4.29 -36.84 6.11
C GLY A 29 -3.31 -35.72 6.38
N ILE A 30 -2.12 -35.78 5.77
CA ILE A 30 -1.20 -34.66 5.78
C ILE A 30 -2.02 -33.50 5.25
N SER A 31 -2.31 -32.53 6.12
CA SER A 31 -3.09 -31.36 5.71
C SER A 31 -2.25 -30.57 4.71
N TYR A 32 -2.48 -30.83 3.43
CA TYR A 32 -1.75 -30.22 2.31
C TYR A 32 -1.96 -28.70 2.20
N ALA A 33 -2.84 -28.12 3.02
CA ALA A 33 -2.97 -26.69 3.18
C ALA A 33 -1.66 -26.05 3.69
N ALA A 34 -0.93 -26.74 4.59
CA ALA A 34 0.31 -26.22 5.18
C ALA A 34 1.49 -26.12 4.18
N SER A 35 1.41 -26.79 3.02
CA SER A 35 2.47 -26.80 2.01
C SER A 35 2.28 -25.75 0.91
N ARG A 36 1.14 -25.07 0.83
CA ARG A 36 0.89 -24.01 -0.15
C ARG A 36 1.33 -22.65 0.43
N PRO A 37 2.02 -21.80 -0.34
CA PRO A 37 2.16 -20.39 0.02
C PRO A 37 0.79 -19.73 0.17
N LEU A 38 0.71 -18.67 0.97
CA LEU A 38 -0.49 -17.86 1.16
C LEU A 38 -0.22 -16.42 0.71
N LEU A 39 -1.12 -15.85 -0.09
CA LEU A 39 -1.14 -14.42 -0.35
C LEU A 39 -1.84 -13.73 0.82
N THR A 40 -1.07 -13.02 1.66
CA THR A 40 -1.54 -12.59 2.99
C THR A 40 -2.12 -11.17 3.00
N HIS A 41 -1.59 -10.28 2.17
CA HIS A 41 -1.88 -8.85 2.21
C HIS A 41 -2.65 -8.36 0.96
N GLY A 42 -3.36 -9.28 0.32
CA GLY A 42 -4.17 -8.96 -0.85
C GLY A 42 -3.37 -8.85 -2.16
N VAL A 43 -4.02 -8.25 -3.13
CA VAL A 43 -3.45 -7.87 -4.42
C VAL A 43 -3.80 -6.42 -4.68
N GLN A 44 -2.94 -5.72 -5.40
CA GLN A 44 -3.15 -4.32 -5.70
C GLN A 44 -2.74 -4.00 -7.13
N SER A 45 -3.30 -2.93 -7.68
CA SER A 45 -2.82 -2.31 -8.91
C SER A 45 -2.45 -0.85 -8.68
N GLY A 46 -1.50 -0.33 -9.44
CA GLY A 46 -1.03 1.05 -9.26
C GLY A 46 -0.31 1.60 -10.48
N ASP A 47 -0.12 2.93 -10.45
CA ASP A 47 0.48 3.73 -11.53
C ASP A 47 -0.06 3.31 -12.92
N VAL A 48 -1.39 3.15 -13.00
CA VAL A 48 -2.07 2.78 -14.23
C VAL A 48 -2.01 3.95 -15.21
N THR A 49 -1.61 3.64 -16.43
CA THR A 49 -1.49 4.57 -17.56
C THR A 49 -2.36 4.07 -18.71
N GLU A 50 -2.33 4.76 -19.85
CA GLU A 50 -3.02 4.32 -21.07
C GLU A 50 -2.55 2.94 -21.57
N ARG A 51 -1.29 2.57 -21.29
CA ARG A 51 -0.65 1.39 -21.89
C ARG A 51 0.07 0.49 -20.90
N GLY A 52 -0.03 0.77 -19.62
CA GLY A 52 0.70 0.05 -18.58
C GLY A 52 0.01 0.14 -17.23
N ALA A 53 0.43 -0.75 -16.34
CA ALA A 53 -0.03 -0.84 -14.97
C ALA A 53 1.03 -1.61 -14.18
N VAL A 54 1.00 -1.53 -12.87
CA VAL A 54 1.81 -2.37 -12.00
C VAL A 54 0.88 -3.19 -11.12
N LEU A 55 1.13 -4.50 -11.05
CA LEU A 55 0.42 -5.41 -10.16
C LEU A 55 1.31 -5.77 -8.97
N TRP A 56 0.73 -5.86 -7.78
CA TRP A 56 1.44 -6.14 -6.54
C TRP A 56 0.78 -7.26 -5.75
N THR A 57 1.58 -8.04 -5.03
CA THR A 57 1.12 -8.92 -3.95
C THR A 57 2.24 -9.20 -2.95
N ARG A 58 1.90 -9.83 -1.82
CA ARG A 58 2.84 -10.38 -0.85
C ARG A 58 2.46 -11.80 -0.44
N ALA A 59 3.43 -12.71 -0.47
CA ALA A 59 3.29 -14.07 0.06
C ALA A 59 3.78 -14.18 1.51
N ASP A 60 3.41 -15.26 2.20
CA ASP A 60 3.94 -15.60 3.53
C ASP A 60 5.36 -16.20 3.50
N ARG A 61 5.80 -16.69 2.33
CA ARG A 61 7.08 -17.39 2.15
C ARG A 61 7.62 -17.30 0.72
N GLY A 62 8.85 -17.80 0.56
CA GLY A 62 9.55 -17.90 -0.72
C GLY A 62 8.71 -18.59 -1.79
N SER A 63 8.45 -17.90 -2.90
CA SER A 63 7.60 -18.40 -3.99
C SER A 63 7.77 -17.58 -5.27
N ARG A 64 6.99 -17.89 -6.31
CA ARG A 64 6.98 -17.15 -7.59
C ARG A 64 5.61 -16.53 -7.84
N MET A 65 5.56 -15.22 -8.14
CA MET A 65 4.31 -14.58 -8.56
C MET A 65 3.90 -15.07 -9.96
N ARG A 66 2.66 -15.53 -10.10
CA ARG A 66 2.00 -15.86 -11.37
C ARG A 66 0.74 -15.04 -11.51
N VAL A 67 0.51 -14.52 -12.71
CA VAL A 67 -0.64 -13.68 -13.03
C VAL A 67 -1.36 -14.20 -14.26
N GLU A 68 -2.66 -14.40 -14.15
CA GLU A 68 -3.56 -14.52 -15.30
C GLU A 68 -4.16 -13.13 -15.56
N LEU A 69 -4.00 -12.59 -16.77
CA LEU A 69 -4.55 -11.28 -17.16
C LEU A 69 -5.57 -11.44 -18.29
N ALA A 70 -6.80 -10.99 -18.08
CA ALA A 70 -7.89 -11.12 -19.03
C ALA A 70 -8.62 -9.79 -19.23
N THR A 71 -9.36 -9.66 -20.33
CA THR A 71 -10.30 -8.54 -20.57
C THR A 71 -11.75 -8.95 -20.31
N ARG A 72 -11.94 -10.09 -19.64
CA ARG A 72 -13.24 -10.64 -19.28
C ARG A 72 -13.16 -11.20 -17.85
N PRO A 73 -14.21 -11.04 -17.03
CA PRO A 73 -14.20 -11.54 -15.65
C PRO A 73 -14.25 -13.07 -15.56
N ASP A 74 -14.61 -13.76 -16.64
CA ASP A 74 -14.59 -15.23 -16.71
C ASP A 74 -13.18 -15.82 -16.99
N PHE A 75 -12.15 -14.96 -17.12
CA PHE A 75 -10.77 -15.31 -17.46
C PHE A 75 -10.62 -16.14 -18.75
N LYS A 76 -11.63 -16.12 -19.63
CA LYS A 76 -11.54 -16.81 -20.92
C LYS A 76 -10.47 -16.13 -21.79
N HIS A 77 -9.54 -16.92 -22.31
CA HIS A 77 -8.39 -16.45 -23.08
C HIS A 77 -7.44 -15.53 -22.26
N ALA A 78 -7.35 -15.74 -20.95
CA ALA A 78 -6.39 -15.04 -20.12
C ALA A 78 -4.95 -15.28 -20.61
N ARG A 79 -4.14 -14.22 -20.56
CA ARG A 79 -2.69 -14.28 -20.79
C ARG A 79 -2.01 -14.66 -19.48
N GLU A 80 -1.27 -15.76 -19.49
CA GLU A 80 -0.41 -16.13 -18.37
C GLU A 80 0.87 -15.31 -18.39
N LEU A 81 1.20 -14.72 -17.24
CA LEU A 81 2.35 -13.87 -17.03
C LEU A 81 3.15 -14.38 -15.85
N ARG A 82 4.47 -14.41 -16.05
CA ARG A 82 5.43 -14.77 -15.01
C ARG A 82 5.91 -13.51 -14.31
N GLY A 83 5.51 -13.33 -13.07
CA GLY A 83 5.98 -12.25 -12.19
C GLY A 83 7.38 -12.49 -11.62
N PRO A 84 7.86 -11.63 -10.70
CA PRO A 84 9.15 -11.82 -10.01
C PRO A 84 9.11 -12.99 -9.01
N ALA A 85 10.29 -13.37 -8.52
CA ALA A 85 10.39 -14.21 -7.32
C ALA A 85 10.01 -13.38 -6.09
N LEU A 86 9.29 -14.00 -5.15
CA LEU A 86 8.94 -13.45 -3.85
C LEU A 86 9.98 -13.98 -2.86
N THR A 87 10.92 -13.14 -2.44
CA THR A 87 12.07 -13.54 -1.61
C THR A 87 12.08 -12.81 -0.28
N ALA A 88 12.85 -13.31 0.69
CA ALA A 88 12.97 -12.68 2.00
C ALA A 88 13.54 -11.25 1.92
N ASP A 89 14.40 -10.97 0.93
CA ASP A 89 15.03 -9.66 0.73
C ASP A 89 14.01 -8.54 0.53
N SER A 90 12.89 -8.82 -0.14
CA SER A 90 11.77 -7.90 -0.36
C SER A 90 10.57 -8.19 0.54
N ASP A 91 10.78 -8.93 1.64
CA ASP A 91 9.72 -9.39 2.54
C ASP A 91 8.58 -10.10 1.81
N PHE A 92 8.96 -10.91 0.81
CA PHE A 92 8.10 -11.70 -0.06
C PHE A 92 7.06 -10.88 -0.83
N THR A 93 7.26 -9.57 -0.96
CA THR A 93 6.51 -8.70 -1.86
C THR A 93 6.99 -8.88 -3.30
N GLY A 94 6.09 -8.66 -4.26
CA GLY A 94 6.41 -8.75 -5.68
C GLY A 94 5.60 -7.77 -6.51
N LYS A 95 6.29 -7.11 -7.46
CA LYS A 95 5.71 -6.17 -8.41
C LYS A 95 5.91 -6.64 -9.84
N LEU A 96 4.83 -6.76 -10.60
CA LEU A 96 4.87 -7.06 -12.04
C LEU A 96 4.43 -5.82 -12.83
N ARG A 97 5.36 -5.21 -13.56
CA ARG A 97 5.07 -4.13 -14.50
C ARG A 97 4.47 -4.69 -15.79
N LEU A 98 3.31 -4.19 -16.17
CA LEU A 98 2.62 -4.49 -17.41
C LEU A 98 2.85 -3.36 -18.42
N SER A 99 3.02 -3.73 -19.69
CA SER A 99 3.14 -2.81 -20.81
C SER A 99 2.38 -3.32 -22.03
N GLY A 100 2.17 -2.43 -23.01
CA GLY A 100 1.46 -2.76 -24.25
C GLY A 100 -0.02 -3.05 -24.04
N LEU A 101 -0.63 -2.51 -22.98
CA LEU A 101 -2.07 -2.60 -22.75
C LEU A 101 -2.83 -1.70 -23.73
N ARG A 102 -4.11 -2.01 -23.94
CA ARG A 102 -5.01 -1.15 -24.71
C ARG A 102 -5.51 -0.01 -23.82
N PRO A 103 -5.57 1.24 -24.32
CA PRO A 103 -6.22 2.34 -23.60
C PRO A 103 -7.70 2.06 -23.35
N GLY A 104 -8.25 2.64 -22.27
CA GLY A 104 -9.67 2.57 -21.90
C GLY A 104 -10.22 1.16 -21.65
N GLN A 105 -9.35 0.17 -21.44
CA GLN A 105 -9.71 -1.23 -21.32
C GLN A 105 -9.70 -1.67 -19.87
N THR A 106 -10.82 -2.21 -19.40
CA THR A 106 -10.86 -2.95 -18.14
C THR A 106 -10.13 -4.28 -18.29
N TYR A 107 -9.19 -4.52 -17.39
CA TYR A 107 -8.48 -5.77 -17.22
C TYR A 107 -8.87 -6.40 -15.88
N HIS A 108 -9.09 -7.70 -15.89
CA HIS A 108 -9.20 -8.53 -14.70
C HIS A 108 -7.91 -9.31 -14.55
N TYR A 109 -7.41 -9.43 -13.33
CA TYR A 109 -6.20 -10.18 -13.05
C TYR A 109 -6.42 -11.14 -11.89
N ARG A 110 -5.73 -12.28 -11.95
CA ARG A 110 -5.71 -13.28 -10.89
C ARG A 110 -4.28 -13.59 -10.54
N VAL A 111 -3.92 -13.49 -9.27
CA VAL A 111 -2.56 -13.70 -8.78
C VAL A 111 -2.49 -14.97 -7.94
N ARG A 112 -1.43 -15.75 -8.14
CA ARG A 112 -1.05 -16.88 -7.29
C ARG A 112 0.43 -16.78 -6.92
N ALA A 113 0.77 -17.28 -5.74
CA ALA A 113 2.13 -17.60 -5.35
C ALA A 113 2.41 -19.08 -5.65
N GLU A 114 3.37 -19.34 -6.52
CA GLU A 114 3.77 -20.69 -6.94
C GLU A 114 5.02 -21.13 -6.16
N GLY A 115 4.85 -22.12 -5.27
CA GLY A 115 5.94 -22.89 -4.66
C GLY A 115 5.95 -24.32 -5.22
N GLU A 116 6.12 -25.33 -4.37
CA GLU A 116 5.87 -26.74 -4.77
C GLU A 116 4.42 -26.96 -5.22
N ARG A 117 3.51 -26.16 -4.65
CA ARG A 117 2.11 -26.06 -5.06
C ARG A 117 1.74 -24.58 -5.16
N ALA A 118 0.76 -24.27 -6.01
CA ALA A 118 0.21 -22.92 -6.11
C ALA A 118 -0.69 -22.61 -4.91
N SER A 119 -0.64 -21.36 -4.46
CA SER A 119 -1.60 -20.78 -3.53
C SER A 119 -3.01 -20.77 -4.13
N ASP A 120 -4.00 -20.52 -3.27
CA ASP A 120 -5.28 -20.01 -3.74
C ASP A 120 -5.07 -18.66 -4.44
N ALA A 121 -5.98 -18.35 -5.35
CA ALA A 121 -5.89 -17.18 -6.18
C ALA A 121 -6.57 -15.99 -5.51
N LEU A 122 -5.97 -14.82 -5.63
CA LEU A 122 -6.63 -13.55 -5.36
C LEU A 122 -6.90 -12.83 -6.67
N GLU A 123 -8.08 -12.23 -6.78
CA GLU A 123 -8.54 -11.55 -7.99
C GLU A 123 -8.65 -10.05 -7.76
N GLY A 124 -8.45 -9.30 -8.84
CA GLY A 124 -8.66 -7.87 -8.88
C GLY A 124 -8.91 -7.38 -10.30
N SER A 125 -9.08 -6.07 -10.43
CA SER A 125 -9.28 -5.43 -11.73
C SER A 125 -8.72 -4.01 -11.72
N PHE A 126 -8.50 -3.48 -12.92
CA PHE A 126 -8.22 -2.07 -13.16
C PHE A 126 -8.67 -1.69 -14.56
N THR A 127 -8.89 -0.40 -14.81
CA THR A 127 -9.13 0.13 -16.16
C THR A 127 -7.97 1.04 -16.54
N THR A 128 -7.36 0.79 -17.70
CA THR A 128 -6.33 1.69 -18.24
C THR A 128 -6.91 3.06 -18.55
N ALA A 129 -6.09 4.11 -18.46
CA ALA A 129 -6.49 5.43 -18.91
C ALA A 129 -6.96 5.38 -20.37
N SER A 130 -8.02 6.14 -20.69
CA SER A 130 -8.53 6.29 -22.05
C SER A 130 -7.64 7.24 -22.83
N ASP A 131 -7.44 6.99 -24.12
CA ASP A 131 -6.89 7.98 -25.06
C ASP A 131 -8.00 8.86 -25.69
N GLU A 132 -9.26 8.54 -25.40
CA GLU A 132 -10.43 9.36 -25.75
C GLU A 132 -10.85 10.29 -24.61
N CYS A 133 -11.56 11.37 -24.97
CA CYS A 133 -12.17 12.29 -24.01
C CYS A 133 -13.38 11.63 -23.33
N ARG A 134 -13.25 11.30 -22.05
CA ARG A 134 -14.34 10.80 -21.19
C ARG A 134 -14.22 11.37 -19.78
N ASP A 135 -15.31 11.34 -19.03
CA ASP A 135 -15.29 11.73 -17.63
C ASP A 135 -14.27 10.88 -16.85
N ILE A 136 -13.58 11.54 -15.91
CA ILE A 136 -12.61 10.92 -15.00
C ILE A 136 -13.10 11.17 -13.58
N THR A 137 -13.24 10.10 -12.81
CA THR A 137 -13.57 10.17 -11.38
C THR A 137 -12.40 9.64 -10.60
N PHE A 138 -11.85 10.43 -9.67
CA PHE A 138 -10.81 9.96 -8.78
C PHE A 138 -11.09 10.41 -7.35
N GLN A 139 -10.54 9.65 -6.41
CA GLN A 139 -10.62 9.95 -4.98
C GLN A 139 -9.22 10.27 -4.47
N TRP A 140 -9.15 11.05 -3.40
CA TRP A 140 -7.89 11.35 -2.73
C TRP A 140 -8.08 11.33 -1.20
N SER A 141 -7.07 10.89 -0.47
CA SER A 141 -7.00 10.90 1.00
C SER A 141 -5.54 10.78 1.44
N GLY A 142 -5.26 11.11 2.68
CA GLY A 142 -4.05 10.73 3.40
C GLY A 142 -4.42 10.24 4.80
N ASP A 143 -3.43 10.20 5.68
CA ASP A 143 -3.59 10.12 7.14
C ASP A 143 -4.27 8.83 7.64
N LEU A 144 -3.86 7.68 7.10
CA LEU A 144 -4.45 6.40 7.45
C LEU A 144 -3.81 5.78 8.69
N ALA A 145 -4.65 5.50 9.68
CA ALA A 145 -4.31 4.78 10.90
C ALA A 145 -3.34 5.53 11.84
N GLY A 146 -3.44 6.86 11.86
CA GLY A 146 -2.60 7.73 12.66
C GLY A 146 -3.16 8.07 14.05
N GLN A 147 -2.29 8.69 14.85
CA GLN A 147 -2.66 9.36 16.11
C GLN A 147 -3.44 8.48 17.11
N GLY A 148 -3.20 7.16 17.11
CA GLY A 148 -3.86 6.21 18.00
C GLY A 148 -5.13 5.55 17.44
N TRP A 149 -5.54 5.87 16.22
CA TRP A 149 -6.79 5.40 15.60
C TRP A 149 -6.53 4.37 14.49
N GLY A 150 -6.23 3.14 14.88
CA GLY A 150 -6.02 2.01 13.97
C GLY A 150 -7.29 1.24 13.60
N ILE A 151 -7.13 0.01 13.08
CA ILE A 151 -8.22 -0.89 12.70
C ILE A 151 -9.06 -1.23 13.94
N ASN A 152 -10.34 -0.91 13.91
CA ASN A 152 -11.31 -1.33 14.92
C ASN A 152 -12.30 -2.36 14.35
N PRO A 153 -12.13 -3.67 14.62
CA PRO A 153 -13.01 -4.71 14.12
C PRO A 153 -14.46 -4.58 14.59
N GLU A 154 -14.70 -4.06 15.80
CA GLU A 154 -16.06 -3.86 16.33
C GLU A 154 -16.82 -2.77 15.56
N PHE A 155 -16.07 -1.83 14.96
CA PHE A 155 -16.60 -0.80 14.07
C PHE A 155 -16.70 -1.23 12.60
N GLY A 156 -16.25 -2.45 12.28
CA GLY A 156 -16.18 -2.98 10.92
C GLY A 156 -14.90 -2.60 10.17
N GLY A 157 -13.82 -2.25 10.88
CA GLY A 157 -12.54 -1.87 10.29
C GLY A 157 -12.59 -0.51 9.58
N TYR A 158 -11.83 -0.36 8.50
CA TYR A 158 -11.79 0.85 7.68
C TYR A 158 -12.98 0.92 6.70
N ARG A 159 -14.21 0.97 7.25
CA ARG A 159 -15.47 1.00 6.48
C ARG A 159 -15.55 2.11 5.41
N ILE A 160 -14.74 3.16 5.52
CA ILE A 160 -14.67 4.23 4.52
C ILE A 160 -14.28 3.69 3.15
N PHE A 161 -13.43 2.67 3.07
CA PHE A 161 -13.02 2.07 1.80
C PHE A 161 -14.15 1.31 1.11
N GLN A 162 -15.15 0.84 1.85
CA GLN A 162 -16.37 0.28 1.26
C GLN A 162 -17.20 1.38 0.60
N ALA A 163 -17.43 2.50 1.30
CA ALA A 163 -18.17 3.64 0.75
C ALA A 163 -17.45 4.28 -0.45
N MET A 164 -16.12 4.32 -0.40
CA MET A 164 -15.27 4.77 -1.50
C MET A 164 -15.39 3.83 -2.72
N ALA A 165 -15.46 2.51 -2.52
CA ALA A 165 -15.62 1.56 -3.61
C ALA A 165 -16.92 1.78 -4.41
N ASP A 166 -18.00 2.19 -3.73
CA ASP A 166 -19.33 2.38 -4.33
C ASP A 166 -19.38 3.53 -5.36
N SER A 167 -18.38 4.42 -5.38
CA SER A 167 -18.30 5.50 -6.37
C SER A 167 -17.52 5.12 -7.64
N GLU A 168 -17.03 3.89 -7.74
CA GLU A 168 -16.30 3.34 -8.90
C GLU A 168 -15.20 4.28 -9.47
N PRO A 169 -14.25 4.78 -8.65
CA PRO A 169 -13.23 5.70 -9.13
C PRO A 169 -12.26 5.02 -10.12
N ASP A 170 -11.77 5.80 -11.08
CA ASP A 170 -10.70 5.41 -12.00
C ASP A 170 -9.39 5.13 -11.27
N PHE A 171 -9.11 5.89 -10.20
CA PHE A 171 -7.97 5.69 -9.31
C PHE A 171 -8.18 6.36 -7.95
N PHE A 172 -7.35 5.92 -6.99
CA PHE A 172 -7.18 6.51 -5.67
C PHE A 172 -5.81 7.18 -5.56
N LEU A 173 -5.79 8.45 -5.20
CA LEU A 173 -4.58 9.19 -4.85
C LEU A 173 -4.37 9.13 -3.33
N CYS A 174 -3.35 8.40 -2.88
CA CYS A 174 -2.89 8.47 -1.50
C CYS A 174 -1.86 9.59 -1.39
N SER A 175 -2.22 10.68 -0.71
CA SER A 175 -1.46 11.93 -0.62
C SER A 175 -0.42 11.96 0.50
N GLY A 176 0.11 10.80 0.89
CA GLY A 176 0.97 10.65 2.06
C GLY A 176 0.28 9.96 3.22
N ASP A 177 1.07 9.65 4.25
CA ASP A 177 0.60 9.04 5.50
C ASP A 177 -0.27 7.81 5.29
N PHE A 178 0.11 6.96 4.33
CA PHE A 178 -0.50 5.65 4.17
C PHE A 178 -0.24 4.78 5.40
N VAL A 179 0.79 5.11 6.18
CA VAL A 179 1.11 4.51 7.48
C VAL A 179 1.59 5.57 8.46
N TYR A 180 1.41 5.29 9.75
CA TYR A 180 2.08 6.01 10.84
C TYR A 180 3.14 5.14 11.49
N SER A 181 4.41 5.43 11.22
CA SER A 181 5.57 4.64 11.68
C SER A 181 6.10 5.06 13.04
N ASP A 182 5.61 6.18 13.54
CA ASP A 182 6.08 6.92 14.71
C ASP A 182 4.96 7.16 15.74
N GLY A 183 3.76 6.67 15.46
CA GLY A 183 2.60 6.68 16.36
C GLY A 183 2.26 5.28 16.88
N PRO A 184 2.83 4.85 18.03
CA PRO A 184 2.47 3.58 18.65
C PRO A 184 0.97 3.48 18.93
N LEU A 185 0.38 2.31 18.67
CA LEU A 185 -1.02 2.05 18.97
C LEU A 185 -1.18 1.43 20.35
N VAL A 186 -2.20 1.91 21.06
CA VAL A 186 -2.72 1.26 22.27
C VAL A 186 -4.00 0.51 21.96
N GLU A 187 -4.29 -0.55 22.71
CA GLU A 187 -5.47 -1.38 22.49
C GLU A 187 -6.78 -0.59 22.58
N THR A 188 -6.86 0.37 23.50
CA THR A 188 -8.11 1.10 23.75
C THR A 188 -7.91 2.61 23.82
N VAL A 189 -8.78 3.36 23.15
CA VAL A 189 -8.87 4.82 23.24
C VAL A 189 -10.27 5.22 23.70
N ALA A 190 -10.36 6.11 24.70
CA ALA A 190 -11.66 6.59 25.19
C ALA A 190 -12.26 7.60 24.19
N LEU A 191 -13.55 7.46 23.90
CA LEU A 191 -14.28 8.36 23.01
C LEU A 191 -15.07 9.42 23.82
N PRO A 192 -15.33 10.62 23.25
CA PRO A 192 -16.07 11.68 23.95
C PRO A 192 -17.49 11.30 24.38
N ASP A 193 -18.12 10.33 23.72
CA ASP A 193 -19.45 9.83 24.04
C ASP A 193 -19.48 8.77 25.16
N GLY A 194 -18.32 8.49 25.77
CA GLY A 194 -18.15 7.48 26.82
C GLY A 194 -17.97 6.05 26.30
N THR A 195 -18.01 5.84 24.99
CA THR A 195 -17.67 4.55 24.39
C THR A 195 -16.15 4.39 24.25
N THR A 196 -15.70 3.23 23.74
CA THR A 196 -14.27 2.92 23.61
C THR A 196 -13.98 2.47 22.20
N TRP A 197 -12.95 3.07 21.60
CA TRP A 197 -12.35 2.57 20.38
C TRP A 197 -11.37 1.45 20.71
N ARG A 198 -11.48 0.31 20.02
CA ARG A 198 -10.63 -0.86 20.26
C ARG A 198 -9.80 -1.16 19.03
N ASN A 199 -8.51 -0.88 19.10
CA ASN A 199 -7.57 -1.16 18.03
C ASN A 199 -7.22 -2.64 18.01
N THR A 200 -7.08 -3.19 16.80
CA THR A 200 -6.19 -4.33 16.59
C THR A 200 -4.77 -3.88 16.94
N VAL A 201 -4.06 -4.65 17.76
CA VAL A 201 -2.66 -4.37 18.09
C VAL A 201 -1.76 -5.49 17.59
N VAL A 202 -0.61 -5.11 17.04
CA VAL A 202 0.46 -6.00 16.60
C VAL A 202 1.78 -5.48 17.16
N GLU A 203 2.78 -6.35 17.30
CA GLU A 203 4.06 -5.97 17.91
C GLU A 203 4.72 -4.82 17.15
N GLU A 204 4.62 -4.81 15.82
CA GLU A 204 5.22 -3.78 14.99
C GLU A 204 4.58 -2.39 15.21
N LYS A 205 3.40 -2.31 15.83
CA LYS A 205 2.72 -1.06 16.20
C LYS A 205 2.92 -0.67 17.67
N SER A 206 3.74 -1.41 18.44
CA SER A 206 3.92 -1.20 19.88
C SER A 206 4.88 -0.05 20.22
N LYS A 207 5.74 0.34 19.28
CA LYS A 207 6.73 1.42 19.40
C LYS A 207 6.96 2.13 18.06
N VAL A 208 7.81 3.16 18.07
CA VAL A 208 8.30 3.79 16.84
C VAL A 208 9.14 2.82 16.02
N ALA A 209 9.01 2.89 14.70
CA ALA A 209 9.78 2.10 13.76
C ALA A 209 11.19 2.68 13.60
N GLU A 210 12.19 1.82 13.68
CA GLU A 210 13.59 2.18 13.50
C GLU A 210 14.28 1.24 12.52
N THR A 211 13.93 -0.05 12.55
CA THR A 211 14.44 -1.08 11.65
C THR A 211 13.57 -1.23 10.41
N LEU A 212 14.13 -1.80 9.34
CA LEU A 212 13.37 -2.06 8.11
C LEU A 212 12.16 -2.96 8.35
N ASP A 213 12.28 -3.99 9.21
CA ASP A 213 11.16 -4.90 9.49
C ASP A 213 10.05 -4.21 10.30
N GLU A 214 10.38 -3.27 11.18
CA GLU A 214 9.40 -2.43 11.88
C GLU A 214 8.67 -1.50 10.90
N TYR A 215 9.38 -0.89 9.95
CA TYR A 215 8.74 -0.09 8.88
C TYR A 215 7.83 -0.94 8.01
N ARG A 216 8.27 -2.14 7.58
CA ARG A 216 7.43 -3.11 6.85
C ARG A 216 6.18 -3.47 7.64
N GLY A 217 6.30 -3.62 8.95
CA GLY A 217 5.20 -3.89 9.88
C GLY A 217 4.09 -2.84 9.82
N GLN A 218 4.43 -1.57 9.61
CA GLN A 218 3.45 -0.48 9.50
C GLN A 218 2.52 -0.67 8.29
N PHE A 219 3.10 -1.05 7.14
CA PHE A 219 2.34 -1.32 5.92
C PHE A 219 1.53 -2.62 6.03
N LYS A 220 2.12 -3.67 6.62
CA LYS A 220 1.41 -4.94 6.88
C LYS A 220 0.16 -4.70 7.71
N TYR A 221 0.28 -3.91 8.78
CA TYR A 221 -0.82 -3.60 9.69
C TYR A 221 -2.03 -3.04 8.94
N ASN A 222 -1.86 -2.00 8.12
CA ASN A 222 -2.98 -1.42 7.38
C ASN A 222 -3.59 -2.42 6.40
N LEU A 223 -2.77 -3.27 5.77
CA LEU A 223 -3.23 -4.34 4.90
C LEU A 223 -3.83 -5.55 5.63
N LEU A 224 -3.95 -5.55 6.96
CA LEU A 224 -4.80 -6.51 7.68
C LEU A 224 -6.29 -6.21 7.47
N ASP A 225 -6.65 -4.95 7.24
CA ASP A 225 -8.03 -4.53 7.07
C ASP A 225 -8.64 -5.12 5.79
N GLU A 226 -9.83 -5.72 5.92
CA GLU A 226 -10.52 -6.38 4.81
C GLU A 226 -11.10 -5.38 3.81
N ASN A 227 -11.61 -4.24 4.27
CA ASN A 227 -12.19 -3.22 3.39
C ASN A 227 -11.10 -2.59 2.54
N LEU A 228 -9.96 -2.26 3.14
CA LEU A 228 -8.82 -1.71 2.40
C LEU A 228 -8.31 -2.71 1.35
N ARG A 229 -8.10 -3.97 1.71
CA ARG A 229 -7.66 -5.00 0.74
C ARG A 229 -8.67 -5.20 -0.39
N ALA A 230 -9.97 -5.21 -0.09
CA ALA A 230 -11.02 -5.34 -1.09
C ALA A 230 -11.06 -4.14 -2.05
N TYR A 231 -10.87 -2.93 -1.52
CA TYR A 231 -10.80 -1.69 -2.29
C TYR A 231 -9.59 -1.66 -3.22
N LEU A 232 -8.38 -1.92 -2.69
CA LEU A 232 -7.12 -1.88 -3.45
C LEU A 232 -7.03 -2.99 -4.52
N ALA A 233 -7.78 -4.08 -4.37
CA ALA A 233 -7.88 -5.11 -5.41
C ALA A 233 -8.59 -4.60 -6.68
N ARG A 234 -9.44 -3.58 -6.57
CA ARG A 234 -10.29 -3.08 -7.68
C ARG A 234 -9.98 -1.66 -8.12
N VAL A 235 -9.46 -0.82 -7.22
CA VAL A 235 -9.15 0.58 -7.49
C VAL A 235 -7.64 0.77 -7.57
N PRO A 236 -7.10 1.23 -8.73
CA PRO A 236 -5.69 1.53 -8.86
C PRO A 236 -5.22 2.61 -7.90
N MET A 237 -4.07 2.40 -7.27
CA MET A 237 -3.49 3.37 -6.35
C MET A 237 -2.37 4.18 -7.01
N VAL A 238 -2.44 5.50 -6.87
CA VAL A 238 -1.35 6.43 -7.10
C VAL A 238 -0.82 6.84 -5.73
N ASN A 239 0.41 6.43 -5.42
CA ASN A 239 1.01 6.69 -4.11
C ASN A 239 1.97 7.87 -4.12
N GLN A 240 1.94 8.61 -3.03
CA GLN A 240 2.87 9.62 -2.57
C GLN A 240 3.15 9.34 -1.09
N TRP A 241 4.36 9.64 -0.64
CA TRP A 241 4.69 9.60 0.79
C TRP A 241 4.63 11.00 1.39
N ASP A 242 4.48 11.09 2.69
CA ASP A 242 4.66 12.28 3.50
C ASP A 242 5.61 11.95 4.68
N ASP A 243 5.44 12.57 5.84
CA ASP A 243 6.37 12.42 6.96
C ASP A 243 6.18 11.12 7.74
N HIS A 244 4.94 10.70 7.99
CA HIS A 244 4.68 9.57 8.88
C HIS A 244 5.03 8.19 8.28
N GLU A 245 5.36 8.13 6.98
CA GLU A 245 6.12 7.01 6.42
C GLU A 245 7.49 6.82 7.11
N VAL A 246 8.08 7.90 7.65
CA VAL A 246 9.37 7.92 8.35
C VAL A 246 9.21 8.25 9.83
N THR A 247 8.87 9.51 10.14
CA THR A 247 8.64 10.11 11.46
C THR A 247 8.10 11.53 11.28
N ASN A 248 7.21 11.97 12.17
CA ASN A 248 6.55 13.28 12.13
C ASN A 248 7.53 14.44 11.84
N ASN A 249 7.13 15.32 10.91
CA ASN A 249 7.79 16.57 10.52
C ASN A 249 9.22 16.45 9.99
N TRP A 250 9.68 15.25 9.65
CA TRP A 250 11.10 15.05 9.36
C TRP A 250 11.63 15.88 8.19
N TYR A 251 12.93 16.17 8.24
CA TYR A 251 13.68 16.77 7.13
C TYR A 251 15.07 16.12 6.96
N PRO A 252 15.64 16.16 5.74
CA PRO A 252 16.99 15.63 5.48
C PRO A 252 18.07 16.18 6.42
N GLY A 253 18.87 15.28 6.98
CA GLY A 253 19.95 15.62 7.92
C GLY A 253 19.51 15.94 9.35
N GLU A 254 18.24 15.77 9.68
CA GLU A 254 17.75 15.93 11.06
C GLU A 254 18.37 14.89 12.01
N ILE A 255 18.68 15.34 13.23
CA ILE A 255 19.11 14.49 14.35
C ILE A 255 18.04 14.58 15.43
N LEU A 256 17.34 13.47 15.68
CA LEU A 256 16.24 13.41 16.65
C LEU A 256 16.76 13.55 18.08
N ASP A 257 16.10 14.41 18.87
CA ASP A 257 16.27 14.51 20.33
C ASP A 257 15.06 13.96 21.08
N LEU A 258 14.56 12.80 20.62
CA LEU A 258 13.36 12.16 21.15
C LEU A 258 13.70 10.85 21.87
N PRO A 259 13.34 10.67 23.16
CA PRO A 259 13.79 9.54 23.97
C PRO A 259 13.31 8.17 23.48
N GLN A 260 12.21 8.13 22.71
CA GLN A 260 11.67 6.88 22.15
C GLN A 260 12.50 6.32 20.98
N TYR A 261 13.42 7.11 20.41
CA TYR A 261 14.31 6.67 19.34
C TYR A 261 15.71 6.34 19.88
N THR A 262 16.25 5.20 19.48
CA THR A 262 17.67 4.84 19.66
C THR A 262 18.49 5.29 18.46
N GLU A 263 18.00 5.05 17.23
CA GLU A 263 18.56 5.65 16.02
C GLU A 263 18.15 7.12 15.93
N LYS A 264 19.13 8.03 15.93
CA LYS A 264 18.87 9.47 15.93
C LYS A 264 18.97 10.11 14.55
N ASN A 265 19.68 9.47 13.62
CA ASN A 265 19.87 10.02 12.29
C ASN A 265 18.66 9.71 11.41
N VAL A 266 17.89 10.76 11.07
CA VAL A 266 16.70 10.63 10.25
C VAL A 266 17.00 10.12 8.85
N ASP A 267 18.16 10.40 8.26
CA ASP A 267 18.50 9.89 6.92
C ASP A 267 18.57 8.35 6.90
N VAL A 268 18.97 7.74 8.02
CA VAL A 268 19.00 6.28 8.19
C VAL A 268 17.57 5.72 8.27
N LEU A 269 16.71 6.38 9.04
CA LEU A 269 15.29 6.04 9.18
C LEU A 269 14.56 6.19 7.83
N ALA A 270 14.73 7.32 7.16
CA ALA A 270 14.13 7.63 5.86
C ALA A 270 14.55 6.63 4.78
N ALA A 271 15.81 6.18 4.77
CA ALA A 271 16.26 5.15 3.83
C ALA A 271 15.53 3.80 4.04
N ARG A 272 15.33 3.38 5.28
CA ARG A 272 14.60 2.15 5.64
C ARG A 272 13.12 2.26 5.31
N ALA A 273 12.50 3.37 5.70
CA ALA A 273 11.12 3.71 5.37
C ALA A 273 10.87 3.73 3.86
N ARG A 274 11.74 4.38 3.08
CA ARG A 274 11.65 4.43 1.62
C ARG A 274 11.70 3.04 1.00
N GLN A 275 12.52 2.14 1.53
CA GLN A 275 12.54 0.74 1.08
C GLN A 275 11.22 0.03 1.39
N ALA A 276 10.68 0.16 2.60
CA ALA A 276 9.39 -0.41 2.95
C ALA A 276 8.24 0.15 2.07
N PHE A 277 8.20 1.48 1.87
CA PHE A 277 7.24 2.14 0.97
C PHE A 277 7.35 1.60 -0.47
N ALA A 278 8.57 1.42 -0.99
CA ALA A 278 8.79 0.80 -2.29
C ALA A 278 8.34 -0.66 -2.34
N GLU A 279 8.51 -1.42 -1.27
CA GLU A 279 8.11 -2.83 -1.22
C GLU A 279 6.60 -3.01 -1.12
N TYR A 280 5.88 -2.11 -0.44
CA TYR A 280 4.46 -2.30 -0.06
C TYR A 280 3.44 -1.53 -0.90
N THR A 281 3.89 -0.66 -1.81
CA THR A 281 3.00 0.05 -2.73
C THR A 281 3.11 -0.51 -4.16
N PRO A 282 2.00 -0.58 -4.93
CA PRO A 282 1.98 -1.09 -6.30
C PRO A 282 2.55 -0.09 -7.31
N GLY A 283 3.32 0.92 -6.90
CA GLY A 283 3.77 2.01 -7.77
C GLY A 283 4.70 2.93 -6.99
N GLY A 284 4.57 4.24 -7.19
CA GLY A 284 5.19 5.22 -6.30
C GLY A 284 6.59 5.66 -6.69
N PHE A 285 7.21 5.01 -7.68
CA PHE A 285 8.55 5.33 -8.14
C PHE A 285 8.65 5.28 -9.66
N ASP A 286 9.27 6.29 -10.23
CA ASP A 286 9.63 6.28 -11.65
C ASP A 286 10.82 5.35 -11.95
N ALA A 287 11.26 5.34 -13.22
CA ALA A 287 12.35 4.47 -13.67
C ALA A 287 13.70 4.80 -13.02
N GLU A 288 13.89 6.04 -12.53
CA GLU A 288 15.08 6.49 -11.83
C GLU A 288 14.97 6.34 -10.30
N GLY A 289 13.86 5.78 -9.81
CA GLY A 289 13.64 5.58 -8.37
C GLY A 289 13.23 6.86 -7.64
N ARG A 290 12.62 7.82 -8.34
CA ARG A 290 12.10 9.07 -7.77
C ARG A 290 10.61 8.94 -7.50
N ILE A 291 10.12 9.54 -6.42
CA ILE A 291 8.70 9.49 -6.06
C ILE A 291 7.88 10.41 -6.97
N TYR A 292 8.40 11.61 -7.20
CA TYR A 292 7.74 12.58 -8.06
C TYR A 292 7.71 12.12 -9.51
N ARG A 293 6.53 12.23 -10.13
CA ARG A 293 6.26 11.73 -11.48
C ARG A 293 4.97 12.33 -12.06
N LYS A 294 4.78 12.17 -13.36
CA LYS A 294 3.56 12.57 -14.06
C LYS A 294 2.81 11.33 -14.52
N ILE A 295 1.50 11.28 -14.29
CA ILE A 295 0.60 10.25 -14.80
C ILE A 295 -0.49 10.92 -15.63
N SER A 296 -0.61 10.50 -16.89
CA SER A 296 -1.59 11.05 -17.83
C SER A 296 -2.82 10.16 -17.90
N TYR A 297 -4.00 10.79 -17.78
CA TYR A 297 -5.30 10.18 -18.00
C TYR A 297 -5.97 10.84 -19.22
N GLY A 298 -5.56 10.36 -20.40
CA GLY A 298 -6.06 10.84 -21.68
C GLY A 298 -5.82 12.33 -21.91
N PRO A 299 -6.64 12.98 -22.75
CA PRO A 299 -6.49 14.40 -23.04
C PRO A 299 -7.01 15.31 -21.90
N LEU A 300 -7.66 14.75 -20.88
CA LEU A 300 -8.34 15.56 -19.86
C LEU A 300 -7.49 15.84 -18.64
N LEU A 301 -6.67 14.91 -18.16
CA LEU A 301 -5.97 15.09 -16.88
C LEU A 301 -4.51 14.68 -16.97
N ASP A 302 -3.61 15.59 -16.59
CA ASP A 302 -2.27 15.25 -16.14
C ASP A 302 -2.19 15.40 -14.61
N LEU A 303 -1.83 14.32 -13.93
CA LEU A 303 -1.56 14.29 -12.49
C LEU A 303 -0.05 14.38 -12.25
N PHE A 304 0.38 15.41 -11.53
CA PHE A 304 1.76 15.65 -11.13
C PHE A 304 1.90 15.29 -9.65
N VAL A 305 2.53 14.14 -9.37
CA VAL A 305 2.82 13.70 -8.00
C VAL A 305 4.16 14.29 -7.59
N LEU A 306 4.21 14.93 -6.42
CA LEU A 306 5.41 15.55 -5.88
C LEU A 306 6.09 14.67 -4.82
N ASP A 307 7.26 15.12 -4.37
CA ASP A 307 8.01 14.62 -3.22
C ASP A 307 8.51 15.84 -2.46
N MET A 308 7.76 16.28 -1.44
CA MET A 308 8.05 17.49 -0.68
C MET A 308 8.81 17.20 0.62
N ARG A 309 9.30 15.97 0.77
CA ARG A 309 10.10 15.49 1.91
C ARG A 309 11.58 15.38 1.58
N THR A 310 11.92 14.62 0.53
CA THR A 310 13.31 14.22 0.22
C THR A 310 14.25 15.41 0.01
N TYR A 311 13.71 16.56 -0.42
CA TYR A 311 14.48 17.72 -0.86
C TYR A 311 14.24 18.97 0.01
N LYS A 312 13.50 18.81 1.10
CA LYS A 312 13.07 19.91 1.95
C LYS A 312 14.24 20.44 2.77
N SER A 313 14.31 21.76 2.92
CA SER A 313 15.26 22.40 3.85
C SER A 313 14.85 22.17 5.30
N ALA A 314 15.77 22.33 6.25
CA ALA A 314 15.50 22.15 7.67
C ALA A 314 14.30 22.98 8.17
N ASN A 315 13.56 22.44 9.15
CA ASN A 315 12.44 23.12 9.79
C ASN A 315 12.88 24.32 10.64
N PRO A 316 13.97 24.23 11.43
CA PRO A 316 14.67 25.42 11.89
C PRO A 316 15.20 26.20 10.68
N ASP A 317 15.05 27.53 10.70
CA ASP A 317 15.44 28.42 9.60
C ASP A 317 14.57 28.33 8.33
N ALA A 318 13.38 27.74 8.41
CA ALA A 318 12.43 27.72 7.30
C ALA A 318 12.17 29.13 6.74
N ASP A 319 12.12 30.15 7.61
CA ASP A 319 11.90 31.57 7.28
C ASP A 319 13.15 32.35 6.84
N GLY A 320 14.22 31.64 6.45
CA GLY A 320 15.41 32.25 5.86
C GLY A 320 15.13 33.00 4.55
N PRO A 321 16.12 33.73 3.98
CA PRO A 321 15.92 34.44 2.72
C PRO A 321 15.63 33.51 1.52
N THR A 322 15.98 32.22 1.64
CA THR A 322 15.75 31.16 0.66
C THR A 322 15.54 29.84 1.39
N GLY A 323 14.67 28.97 0.90
CA GLY A 323 14.43 27.62 1.39
C GLY A 323 14.02 26.69 0.26
N GLN A 324 14.06 25.38 0.50
CA GLN A 324 13.69 24.36 -0.49
C GLN A 324 12.54 23.52 0.04
N ILE A 325 11.57 23.24 -0.82
CA ILE A 325 10.51 22.26 -0.55
C ILE A 325 10.51 21.17 -1.62
N LEU A 326 10.69 21.56 -2.89
CA LEU A 326 10.84 20.64 -4.01
C LEU A 326 12.32 20.39 -4.36
N GLY A 327 13.17 21.39 -4.14
CA GLY A 327 14.54 21.40 -4.62
C GLY A 327 14.63 21.64 -6.14
N GLU A 328 15.80 22.09 -6.59
CA GLU A 328 16.01 22.63 -7.95
C GLU A 328 15.59 21.66 -9.07
N ARG A 329 15.95 20.37 -8.93
CA ARG A 329 15.73 19.37 -9.99
C ARG A 329 14.25 19.05 -10.17
N GLN A 330 13.50 18.93 -9.07
CA GLN A 330 12.07 18.67 -9.12
C GLN A 330 11.30 19.92 -9.56
N LEU A 331 11.67 21.11 -9.07
CA LEU A 331 11.05 22.37 -9.49
C LEU A 331 11.23 22.60 -11.01
N ALA A 332 12.44 22.38 -11.53
CA ALA A 332 12.71 22.47 -12.97
C ALA A 332 11.96 21.41 -13.78
N TRP A 333 11.82 20.19 -13.23
CA TRP A 333 11.00 19.14 -13.83
C TRP A 333 9.53 19.56 -13.89
N LEU A 334 8.96 20.04 -12.79
CA LEU A 334 7.55 20.42 -12.69
C LEU A 334 7.20 21.54 -13.67
N LYS A 335 8.03 22.60 -13.72
CA LYS A 335 7.88 23.69 -14.71
C LYS A 335 7.87 23.18 -16.15
N ARG A 336 8.81 22.30 -16.48
CA ARG A 336 8.92 21.72 -17.84
C ARG A 336 7.69 20.87 -18.18
N GLU A 337 7.25 20.00 -17.27
CA GLU A 337 6.13 19.10 -17.53
C GLU A 337 4.79 19.85 -17.55
N LEU A 338 4.59 20.86 -16.70
CA LEU A 338 3.43 21.75 -16.77
C LEU A 338 3.35 22.50 -18.10
N ARG A 339 4.48 22.99 -18.61
CA ARG A 339 4.54 23.68 -19.92
C ARG A 339 4.30 22.74 -21.10
N ARG A 340 4.67 21.47 -20.98
CA ARG A 340 4.47 20.45 -22.04
C ARG A 340 3.08 19.82 -22.01
N SER A 341 2.33 20.01 -20.93
CA SER A 341 1.05 19.37 -20.74
C SER A 341 -0.05 20.11 -21.51
N ASP A 342 -0.58 19.44 -22.52
CA ASP A 342 -1.77 19.87 -23.28
C ASP A 342 -3.08 19.37 -22.66
N ALA A 343 -3.03 18.72 -21.49
CA ALA A 343 -4.21 18.23 -20.79
C ALA A 343 -5.11 19.39 -20.33
N THR A 344 -6.42 19.18 -20.40
CA THR A 344 -7.43 20.18 -19.98
C THR A 344 -7.27 20.57 -18.51
N TRP A 345 -7.09 19.58 -17.65
CA TRP A 345 -6.87 19.70 -16.22
C TRP A 345 -5.45 19.26 -15.87
N LYS A 346 -4.85 20.00 -14.93
CA LYS A 346 -3.55 19.72 -14.34
C LYS A 346 -3.77 19.64 -12.84
N ALA A 347 -3.64 18.46 -12.26
CA ALA A 347 -3.74 18.26 -10.82
C ALA A 347 -2.33 18.07 -10.24
N ILE A 348 -1.98 18.84 -9.22
CA ILE A 348 -0.70 18.70 -8.52
C ILE A 348 -1.00 18.06 -7.16
N ALA A 349 -0.53 16.84 -6.95
CA ALA A 349 -0.60 16.15 -5.67
C ALA A 349 0.60 16.57 -4.82
N ALA A 350 0.32 17.35 -3.78
CA ALA A 350 1.29 17.86 -2.83
C ALA A 350 1.10 17.12 -1.50
N ASP A 351 2.19 16.58 -0.94
CA ASP A 351 2.19 15.92 0.37
C ASP A 351 2.06 16.94 1.52
N LEU A 352 2.45 18.19 1.28
CA LEU A 352 2.29 19.28 2.24
C LEU A 352 1.28 20.35 1.78
N PRO A 353 0.49 20.92 2.70
CA PRO A 353 -0.43 22.00 2.37
C PRO A 353 0.34 23.28 1.98
N ILE A 354 -0.13 23.94 0.92
CA ILE A 354 0.53 25.15 0.39
C ILE A 354 0.37 26.36 1.31
N GLY A 355 -0.82 26.53 1.90
CA GLY A 355 -1.18 27.77 2.61
C GLY A 355 -1.46 27.61 4.11
N LEU A 356 -1.30 26.40 4.67
CA LEU A 356 -1.51 26.18 6.09
C LEU A 356 -0.20 26.43 6.85
N LEU A 357 -0.31 27.14 7.97
CA LEU A 357 0.79 27.30 8.90
C LEU A 357 0.90 26.04 9.75
N VAL A 358 1.93 25.24 9.50
CA VAL A 358 2.20 24.00 10.24
C VAL A 358 3.49 24.22 11.03
N GLY A 359 3.37 24.38 12.35
CA GLY A 359 4.51 24.65 13.22
C GLY A 359 5.20 23.37 13.69
N ASP A 360 6.50 23.46 13.97
CA ASP A 360 7.34 22.35 14.45
C ASP A 360 8.12 22.75 15.72
N GLY A 361 7.40 23.35 16.67
CA GLY A 361 7.99 23.95 17.88
C GLY A 361 8.27 25.45 17.73
N ALA A 362 9.02 26.00 18.68
CA ALA A 362 9.22 27.45 18.77
C ALA A 362 10.14 27.96 17.65
N GLY A 363 9.57 28.70 16.69
CA GLY A 363 10.33 29.32 15.60
C GLY A 363 10.73 28.38 14.46
N ALA A 364 10.15 27.17 14.42
CA ALA A 364 10.36 26.21 13.34
C ALA A 364 9.04 25.93 12.61
N TRP A 365 9.13 25.76 11.30
CA TRP A 365 7.97 25.55 10.43
C TRP A 365 8.14 24.28 9.61
N GLU A 366 7.08 23.48 9.60
CA GLU A 366 6.97 22.25 8.86
C GLU A 366 6.51 22.51 7.41
N GLY A 367 5.47 23.34 7.25
CA GLY A 367 4.82 23.57 5.97
C GLY A 367 5.61 24.44 5.00
N ILE A 368 4.98 24.70 3.84
CA ILE A 368 5.44 25.73 2.90
C ILE A 368 5.25 27.12 3.49
N ALA A 369 4.07 27.38 4.06
CA ALA A 369 3.68 28.70 4.53
C ALA A 369 4.26 28.97 5.93
N GLU A 370 4.88 30.13 6.07
CA GLU A 370 5.63 30.51 7.28
C GLU A 370 4.98 31.68 8.04
N GLY A 371 3.93 32.27 7.47
CA GLY A 371 3.07 33.25 8.16
C GLY A 371 3.70 34.64 8.29
N THR A 372 4.70 34.97 7.47
CA THR A 372 5.44 36.24 7.52
C THR A 372 4.62 37.46 7.06
N GLY A 373 3.51 37.24 6.34
CA GLY A 373 2.57 38.30 5.92
C GLY A 373 3.11 39.28 4.87
N GLY A 374 4.23 38.94 4.22
CA GLY A 374 4.98 39.82 3.32
C GLY A 374 5.29 39.21 1.94
N ALA A 375 6.43 39.60 1.36
CA ALA A 375 6.93 38.95 0.15
C ALA A 375 7.31 37.48 0.46
N PRO A 376 7.20 36.56 -0.52
CA PRO A 376 7.58 35.17 -0.31
C PRO A 376 9.02 35.06 0.19
N MET A 377 9.22 34.35 1.29
CA MET A 377 10.50 34.04 1.90
C MET A 377 10.67 32.53 2.03
N GLY A 378 11.84 32.07 2.46
CA GLY A 378 12.02 30.66 2.79
C GLY A 378 11.61 29.72 1.67
N ARG A 379 10.78 28.73 2.03
CA ARG A 379 10.24 27.74 1.09
C ARG A 379 9.16 28.31 0.18
N GLU A 380 8.48 29.39 0.59
CA GLU A 380 7.49 30.09 -0.24
C GLU A 380 8.12 30.63 -1.54
N THR A 381 9.43 30.88 -1.56
CA THR A 381 10.14 31.35 -2.76
C THR A 381 10.06 30.37 -3.94
N GLU A 382 10.15 29.05 -3.72
CA GLU A 382 10.02 28.05 -4.78
C GLU A 382 8.59 28.03 -5.37
N ILE A 383 7.58 28.17 -4.51
CA ILE A 383 6.18 28.24 -4.95
C ILE A 383 5.91 29.55 -5.70
N ALA A 384 6.45 30.68 -5.22
CA ALA A 384 6.34 31.96 -5.91
C ALA A 384 7.00 31.93 -7.30
N ASP A 385 8.16 31.28 -7.41
CA ASP A 385 8.86 31.08 -8.69
C ASP A 385 8.05 30.16 -9.63
N LEU A 386 7.49 29.06 -9.14
CA LEU A 386 6.59 28.20 -9.90
C LEU A 386 5.37 28.96 -10.44
N LEU A 387 4.65 29.67 -9.57
CA LEU A 387 3.46 30.43 -9.94
C LEU A 387 3.79 31.56 -10.92
N SER A 388 4.94 32.22 -10.75
CA SER A 388 5.43 33.26 -11.67
C SER A 388 5.79 32.68 -13.04
N TYR A 389 6.33 31.46 -13.08
CA TYR A 389 6.59 30.75 -14.32
C TYR A 389 5.27 30.40 -15.05
N CYS A 390 4.27 29.90 -14.33
CA CYS A 390 2.97 29.53 -14.92
C CYS A 390 2.18 30.72 -15.49
N LYS A 391 2.47 31.94 -15.06
CA LYS A 391 1.85 33.17 -15.61
C LYS A 391 2.42 33.59 -16.98
N ARG A 392 3.57 33.05 -17.37
CA ARG A 392 4.25 33.36 -18.64
C ARG A 392 3.91 32.32 -19.68
#